data_AF-A0A0M0K637-F1
#
_entry.id   AF-A0A0M0K637-F1
#
_cell.length_a   1.000
_cell.length_b   1.000
_cell.length_c   1.000
_cell.angle_alpha   90.00
_cell.angle_beta   90.00
_cell.angle_gamma   90.00
#
_symmetry.space_group_name_H-M   'P 1'
#
loop_
_entity.id
_entity.type
_entity.pdbx_description
1 polymer ?
#
loop_
_entity_poly.entity_id
_entity_poly.type
_entity_poly.pdbx_seq_one_letter_code
_entity_poly.pdbx_strand_id
1 'polypeptide(L)'
;MDHDGWYDRKELVFRKLVDLSFFAAMGPPDGGRNSISPRYVCHFNIIAYSTFDDASMQRIFQSIFDWWLSKEQFDNGFLKLSGSIIAATMDMYKAAMLNLLPTPSKSHYTFNLRDFARVVQGMLLSSKEDFEKPADLMLL
;
A
#
# COMPACT_ATOMS: atom_id res chain seq x y z
N MET A 1 21.75 20.45 -1.33
CA MET A 1 22.02 20.15 -2.74
C MET A 1 22.87 21.25 -3.35
N ASP A 2 22.48 22.50 -3.18
CA ASP A 2 23.17 23.70 -3.71
C ASP A 2 24.68 23.84 -3.45
N HIS A 3 25.20 23.22 -2.39
CA HIS A 3 26.56 23.48 -1.89
C HIS A 3 27.49 22.25 -1.95
N ASP A 4 27.06 21.13 -2.54
CA ASP A 4 27.83 19.88 -2.64
C ASP A 4 28.45 19.36 -1.32
N GLY A 5 27.88 19.73 -0.17
CA GLY A 5 28.44 19.41 1.13
C GLY A 5 27.85 20.21 2.28
N TRP A 6 28.37 19.97 3.49
CA TRP A 6 28.04 20.75 4.68
C TRP A 6 29.21 20.77 5.68
N TYR A 7 29.22 21.75 6.57
CA TYR A 7 30.19 21.80 7.67
C TYR A 7 29.78 20.89 8.83
N ASP A 8 30.70 20.05 9.28
CA ASP A 8 30.53 19.31 10.52
C ASP A 8 30.39 20.31 11.68
N ARG A 9 29.32 20.18 12.48
CA ARG A 9 29.06 21.10 13.59
C ARG A 9 30.05 20.91 14.76
N LYS A 10 30.73 19.77 14.85
CA LYS A 10 31.70 19.51 15.93
C LYS A 10 33.11 19.92 15.55
N GLU A 11 33.57 19.43 14.41
CA GLU A 11 34.95 19.63 13.95
C GLU A 11 35.11 20.92 13.13
N LEU A 12 34.00 21.54 12.72
CA LEU A 12 33.96 22.73 11.84
C LEU A 12 34.69 22.52 10.51
N VAL A 13 34.85 21.26 10.09
CA VAL A 13 35.45 20.85 8.81
C VAL A 13 34.35 20.69 7.77
N PHE A 14 34.59 21.18 6.55
CA PHE A 14 33.68 20.99 5.42
C PHE A 14 33.73 19.55 4.91
N ARG A 15 32.58 18.87 4.92
CA ARG A 15 32.41 17.54 4.35
C ARG A 15 31.77 17.68 2.96
N LYS A 16 32.53 17.33 1.93
CA LYS A 16 32.05 17.29 0.55
C LYS A 16 31.31 15.97 0.29
N LEU A 17 30.17 16.06 -0.36
CA LEU A 17 29.42 14.91 -0.86
C LEU A 17 29.82 14.66 -2.31
N VAL A 18 30.02 13.39 -2.67
CA VAL A 18 30.44 12.98 -4.02
C VAL A 18 29.50 11.86 -4.45
N ASP A 19 29.05 11.92 -5.71
CA ASP A 19 28.26 10.89 -6.38
C ASP A 19 26.99 10.44 -5.62
N LEU A 20 26.14 11.40 -5.25
CA LEU A 20 24.85 11.13 -4.61
C LEU A 20 23.66 11.42 -5.53
N SER A 21 22.63 10.60 -5.40
CA SER A 21 21.30 10.83 -5.97
C SER A 21 20.27 10.80 -4.86
N PHE A 22 19.33 11.75 -4.88
CA PHE A 22 18.32 11.90 -3.84
C PHE A 22 16.96 11.45 -4.35
N PHE A 23 16.30 10.59 -3.57
CA PHE A 23 14.91 10.19 -3.77
C PHE A 23 14.16 10.45 -2.47
N ALA A 24 12.95 11.00 -2.58
CA ALA A 24 12.10 11.30 -1.44
C ALA A 24 10.64 10.95 -1.76
N ALA A 25 9.90 10.53 -0.73
CA ALA A 25 8.47 10.28 -0.79
C ALA A 25 7.79 10.95 0.39
N MET A 26 6.61 11.53 0.16
CA MET A 26 5.84 12.23 1.17
C MET A 26 4.35 12.04 0.93
N GLY A 27 3.54 12.16 1.99
CA GLY A 27 2.10 12.32 1.84
C GLY A 27 1.74 13.76 1.42
N PRO A 28 0.57 13.98 0.81
CA PRO A 28 0.09 15.32 0.54
C PRO A 28 0.00 16.14 1.86
N PRO A 29 0.19 17.47 1.81
CA PRO A 29 0.26 18.36 2.98
C PRO A 29 -1.08 18.56 3.71
N ASP A 30 -2.00 17.61 3.61
CA ASP A 30 -3.33 17.64 4.23
C ASP A 30 -3.33 16.93 5.60
N GLY A 31 -4.38 17.13 6.39
CA GLY A 31 -4.60 16.43 7.66
C GLY A 31 -3.57 16.76 8.74
N GLY A 32 -3.05 18.00 8.76
CA GLY A 32 -2.05 18.45 9.74
C GLY A 32 -0.60 18.12 9.39
N ARG A 33 -0.33 17.65 8.16
CA ARG A 33 1.05 17.47 7.66
C ARG A 33 1.66 18.80 7.22
N ASN A 34 2.94 19.01 7.53
CA ASN A 34 3.65 20.22 7.15
C ASN A 34 3.87 20.31 5.64
N SER A 35 3.70 21.50 5.07
CA SER A 35 4.13 21.81 3.71
C SER A 35 5.66 21.93 3.64
N ILE A 36 6.22 21.54 2.50
CA ILE A 36 7.66 21.68 2.24
C ILE A 36 7.92 23.06 1.65
N SER A 37 9.02 23.70 2.07
CA SER A 37 9.43 24.98 1.50
C SER A 37 9.69 24.87 -0.01
N PRO A 38 9.24 25.84 -0.83
CA PRO A 38 9.48 25.85 -2.28
C PRO A 38 10.96 25.74 -2.67
N ARG A 39 11.85 26.29 -1.83
CA ARG A 39 13.31 26.22 -2.00
C ARG A 39 13.86 24.80 -1.96
N TYR A 40 13.23 23.89 -1.24
CA TYR A 40 13.65 22.49 -1.23
C TYR A 40 13.00 21.73 -2.38
N VAL A 41 11.73 22.01 -2.66
CA VAL A 41 10.96 21.39 -3.75
C VAL A 41 11.57 21.65 -5.12
N CYS A 42 12.19 22.81 -5.36
CA CYS A 42 12.81 23.12 -6.65
C CYS A 42 13.97 22.18 -7.05
N HIS A 43 14.48 21.38 -6.11
CA HIS A 43 15.51 20.36 -6.38
C HIS A 43 14.95 19.02 -6.82
N PHE A 44 13.62 18.85 -6.82
CA PHE A 44 12.96 17.59 -7.14
C PHE A 44 11.96 17.77 -8.26
N ASN A 45 11.85 16.73 -9.09
CA ASN A 45 10.67 16.54 -9.93
C ASN A 45 9.58 15.88 -9.08
N ILE A 46 8.46 16.57 -8.86
CA ILE A 46 7.34 16.01 -8.13
C ILE A 46 6.53 15.12 -9.06
N ILE A 47 6.36 13.86 -8.67
CA ILE A 47 5.44 12.91 -9.29
C ILE A 47 4.37 12.57 -8.26
N ALA A 48 3.11 12.86 -8.57
CA ALA A 48 1.97 12.51 -7.74
C ALA A 48 1.23 11.33 -8.38
N TYR A 49 0.79 10.37 -7.57
CA TYR A 49 -0.05 9.27 -8.00
C TYR A 49 -1.50 9.50 -7.56
N SER A 50 -2.45 9.24 -8.45
CA SER A 50 -3.86 9.15 -8.10
C SER A 50 -4.15 7.79 -7.46
N THR A 51 -5.30 7.67 -6.80
CA THR A 51 -5.81 6.37 -6.37
C THR A 51 -6.00 5.46 -7.58
N PHE A 52 -5.79 4.16 -7.38
CA PHE A 52 -6.03 3.14 -8.41
C PHE A 52 -7.51 3.06 -8.76
N ASP A 53 -7.80 2.79 -10.02
CA ASP A 53 -9.13 2.40 -10.46
C ASP A 53 -9.44 0.96 -10.04
N ASP A 54 -10.73 0.64 -10.00
CA ASP A 54 -11.23 -0.64 -9.52
C ASP A 54 -10.69 -1.82 -10.35
N ALA A 55 -10.58 -1.65 -11.67
CA ALA A 55 -10.07 -2.70 -12.55
C ALA A 55 -8.59 -2.98 -12.28
N SER A 56 -7.79 -1.95 -12.04
CA SER A 56 -6.39 -2.13 -11.62
C SER A 56 -6.27 -2.79 -10.26
N MET A 57 -7.06 -2.36 -9.25
CA MET A 57 -7.04 -3.00 -7.93
C MET A 57 -7.40 -4.48 -8.03
N GLN A 58 -8.51 -4.79 -8.71
CA GLN A 58 -8.96 -6.16 -8.96
C GLN A 58 -7.83 -6.97 -9.60
N ARG A 59 -7.24 -6.47 -10.68
CA ARG A 59 -6.17 -7.17 -11.41
C ARG A 59 -4.94 -7.42 -10.55
N ILE A 60 -4.47 -6.42 -9.80
CA ILE A 60 -3.26 -6.52 -8.98
C ILE A 60 -3.45 -7.60 -7.90
N PHE A 61 -4.53 -7.51 -7.13
CA PHE A 61 -4.73 -8.42 -6.00
C PHE A 61 -5.18 -9.80 -6.43
N GLN A 62 -5.96 -9.92 -7.50
CA GLN A 62 -6.28 -11.21 -8.11
C GLN A 62 -5.01 -11.90 -8.62
N SER A 63 -4.09 -11.18 -9.27
CA SER A 63 -2.83 -11.79 -9.72
C SER A 63 -1.97 -12.30 -8.56
N ILE A 64 -1.94 -11.58 -7.44
CA ILE A 64 -1.23 -11.99 -6.22
C ILE A 64 -1.88 -13.24 -5.61
N PHE A 65 -3.21 -13.27 -5.56
CA PHE A 65 -3.96 -14.37 -4.96
C PHE A 65 -3.91 -15.63 -5.84
N ASP A 66 -4.04 -15.48 -7.16
CA ASP A 66 -3.87 -16.55 -8.16
C ASP A 66 -2.47 -17.17 -8.09
N TRP A 67 -1.45 -16.34 -7.92
CA TRP A 67 -0.06 -16.81 -7.74
C TRP A 67 0.07 -17.66 -6.47
N TRP A 68 -0.51 -17.22 -5.35
CA TRP A 68 -0.48 -17.98 -4.11
C TRP A 68 -1.23 -19.32 -4.21
N LEU A 69 -2.44 -19.33 -4.78
CA LEU A 69 -3.21 -20.56 -5.01
C LEU A 69 -2.43 -21.56 -5.88
N SER A 70 -1.74 -21.05 -6.90
CA SER A 70 -0.92 -21.88 -7.80
C SER A 70 0.32 -22.42 -7.08
N LYS A 71 0.98 -21.59 -6.26
CA LYS A 71 2.17 -21.95 -5.48
C LYS A 71 1.87 -23.06 -4.47
N GLU A 72 0.74 -22.97 -3.77
CA GLU A 72 0.30 -23.97 -2.78
C GLU A 72 -0.42 -25.17 -3.43
N GLN A 73 -0.50 -25.21 -4.76
CA GLN A 73 -1.07 -26.33 -5.53
C GLN A 73 -2.53 -26.63 -5.19
N PHE A 74 -3.35 -25.59 -5.03
CA PHE A 74 -4.80 -25.75 -4.89
C PHE A 74 -5.44 -26.28 -6.19
N ASP A 75 -6.57 -26.99 -6.05
CA ASP A 75 -7.31 -27.50 -7.20
C ASP A 75 -8.01 -26.38 -7.98
N ASN A 76 -8.33 -26.65 -9.26
CA ASN A 76 -9.03 -25.70 -10.15
C ASN A 76 -10.36 -25.17 -9.58
N GLY A 77 -10.98 -25.86 -8.63
CA GLY A 77 -12.17 -25.36 -7.92
C GLY A 77 -11.88 -24.08 -7.14
N PHE A 78 -10.72 -23.98 -6.50
CA PHE A 78 -10.31 -22.83 -5.71
C PHE A 78 -9.88 -21.66 -6.60
N LEU A 79 -9.16 -21.93 -7.70
CA LEU A 79 -8.73 -20.90 -8.66
C LEU A 79 -9.91 -20.14 -9.26
N LYS A 80 -11.05 -20.80 -9.49
CA LYS A 80 -12.27 -20.16 -10.00
C LYS A 80 -12.88 -19.16 -9.00
N LEU A 81 -12.60 -19.30 -7.71
CA LEU A 81 -13.13 -18.42 -6.66
C LEU A 81 -12.29 -17.16 -6.46
N SER A 82 -11.03 -17.15 -6.91
CA SER A 82 -10.09 -16.04 -6.73
C SER A 82 -10.69 -14.68 -7.11
N GLY A 83 -11.26 -14.58 -8.32
CA GLY A 83 -11.86 -13.34 -8.80
C GLY A 83 -13.03 -12.86 -7.93
N SER A 84 -13.90 -13.77 -7.51
CA SER A 84 -15.05 -13.47 -6.66
C SER A 84 -14.63 -13.04 -5.25
N ILE A 85 -13.60 -13.68 -4.68
CA ILE A 85 -13.06 -13.34 -3.36
C ILE A 85 -12.51 -11.91 -3.38
N ILE A 86 -11.63 -11.59 -4.34
CA ILE A 86 -11.03 -10.26 -4.43
C ILE A 86 -12.10 -9.18 -4.71
N ALA A 87 -13.10 -9.49 -5.54
CA ALA A 87 -14.22 -8.59 -5.80
C ALA A 87 -15.04 -8.33 -4.53
N ALA A 88 -15.39 -9.37 -3.77
CA ALA A 88 -16.11 -9.23 -2.52
C ALA A 88 -15.31 -8.44 -1.47
N THR A 89 -13.99 -8.67 -1.36
CA THR A 89 -13.10 -7.87 -0.51
C THR A 89 -13.10 -6.40 -0.95
N MET A 90 -13.14 -6.12 -2.26
CA MET A 90 -13.16 -4.76 -2.81
C MET A 90 -14.47 -4.04 -2.48
N ASP A 91 -15.60 -4.72 -2.61
CA ASP A 91 -16.90 -4.18 -2.24
C ASP A 91 -16.97 -3.88 -0.74
N MET A 92 -16.48 -4.80 0.10
CA MET A 92 -16.42 -4.58 1.55
C MET A 92 -15.51 -3.40 1.92
N TYR A 93 -14.33 -3.29 1.30
CA TYR A 93 -13.41 -2.18 1.52
C TYR A 93 -14.04 -0.83 1.15
N LYS A 94 -14.72 -0.75 0.01
CA LYS A 94 -15.45 0.48 -0.40
C LYS A 94 -16.60 0.80 0.53
N ALA A 95 -17.38 -0.21 0.95
CA ALA A 95 -18.45 -0.03 1.91
C ALA A 95 -17.91 0.50 3.26
N ALA A 96 -16.77 -0.02 3.71
CA ALA A 96 -16.09 0.48 4.91
C ALA A 96 -15.65 1.94 4.74
N MET A 97 -15.01 2.30 3.64
CA MET A 97 -14.62 3.69 3.35
C MET A 97 -15.81 4.67 3.38
N LEU A 98 -16.97 4.25 2.86
CA LEU A 98 -18.17 5.09 2.80
C LEU A 98 -18.88 5.24 4.14
N ASN A 99 -18.95 4.15 4.93
CA ASN A 99 -19.78 4.11 6.14
C ASN A 99 -19.00 4.35 7.43
N LEU A 100 -17.68 4.14 7.43
CA LEU A 100 -16.82 4.27 8.61
C LEU A 100 -15.91 5.49 8.44
N LEU A 101 -16.51 6.68 8.43
CA LEU A 101 -15.77 7.92 8.34
C LEU A 101 -15.09 8.29 9.68
N PRO A 102 -13.92 8.93 9.64
CA PRO A 102 -13.25 9.39 10.85
C PRO A 102 -14.05 10.52 11.50
N THR A 103 -14.44 10.30 12.75
CA THR A 103 -15.04 11.33 13.62
C THR A 103 -14.12 11.62 14.80
N PRO A 104 -14.27 12.73 15.55
CA PRO A 104 -13.44 12.98 16.73
C PRO A 104 -13.45 11.83 17.75
N SER A 105 -14.58 11.12 17.89
CA SER A 105 -14.70 9.94 18.75
C SER A 105 -14.17 8.65 18.11
N LYS A 106 -14.05 8.60 16.78
CA LYS A 106 -13.58 7.44 16.00
C LYS A 106 -12.50 7.86 15.00
N SER A 107 -11.47 8.55 15.49
CA SER A 107 -10.41 9.13 14.65
C SER A 107 -9.54 8.07 13.95
N HIS A 108 -9.55 6.84 14.46
CA HIS A 108 -8.81 5.70 13.92
C HIS A 108 -9.46 5.05 12.69
N TYR A 109 -10.65 5.52 12.25
CA TYR A 109 -11.29 5.03 11.03
C TYR A 109 -10.67 5.70 9.79
N THR A 110 -9.43 5.30 9.50
CA THR A 110 -8.68 5.76 8.33
C THR A 110 -8.35 4.56 7.46
N PHE A 111 -9.06 4.41 6.35
CA PHE A 111 -8.86 3.32 5.40
C PHE A 111 -7.97 3.75 4.24
N ASN A 112 -7.00 2.90 3.90
CA ASN A 112 -6.16 3.07 2.73
C ASN A 112 -5.83 1.71 2.10
N LEU A 113 -5.10 1.72 0.98
CA LEU A 113 -4.75 0.51 0.24
C LEU A 113 -4.01 -0.55 1.07
N ARG A 114 -3.30 -0.16 2.13
CA ARG A 114 -2.62 -1.12 3.03
C ARG A 114 -3.62 -2.00 3.77
N ASP A 115 -4.81 -1.50 4.08
CA ASP A 115 -5.82 -2.28 4.79
C ASP A 115 -6.37 -3.38 3.88
N PHE A 116 -6.65 -3.03 2.61
CA PHE A 116 -6.96 -4.02 1.57
C PHE A 116 -5.84 -5.05 1.41
N ALA A 117 -4.60 -4.58 1.27
CA ALA A 117 -3.44 -5.45 1.09
C ALA A 117 -3.21 -6.38 2.28
N ARG A 118 -3.45 -5.92 3.51
CA ARG A 118 -3.32 -6.74 4.74
C ARG A 118 -4.36 -7.84 4.82
N VAL A 119 -5.60 -7.59 4.38
CA VAL A 119 -6.64 -8.63 4.33
C VAL A 119 -6.18 -9.74 3.39
N VAL A 120 -5.80 -9.39 2.16
CA VAL A 120 -5.30 -10.37 1.18
C VAL A 120 -4.06 -11.08 1.71
N GLN A 121 -3.05 -10.34 2.20
CA GLN A 121 -1.84 -10.93 2.78
C GLN A 121 -2.12 -11.85 3.96
N GLY A 122 -3.12 -11.55 4.78
CA GLY A 122 -3.57 -12.41 5.87
C GLY A 122 -4.04 -13.77 5.36
N MET A 123 -4.80 -13.80 4.26
CA MET A 123 -5.21 -15.06 3.61
C MET A 123 -4.01 -15.84 3.08
N LEU A 124 -2.99 -15.15 2.57
CA LEU A 124 -1.77 -15.78 2.05
C LEU A 124 -0.91 -16.45 3.15
N LEU A 125 -1.17 -16.18 4.44
CA LEU A 125 -0.47 -16.82 5.55
C LEU A 125 -1.04 -18.21 5.89
N SER A 126 -2.22 -18.55 5.40
CA SER A 126 -2.79 -19.89 5.53
C SER A 126 -2.09 -20.90 4.62
N SER A 127 -2.18 -22.16 4.99
CA SER A 127 -1.65 -23.30 4.23
C SER A 127 -2.78 -24.03 3.50
N LYS A 128 -2.45 -24.82 2.47
CA LYS A 128 -3.44 -25.66 1.80
C LYS A 128 -4.13 -26.65 2.74
N GLU A 129 -3.44 -27.10 3.79
CA GLU A 129 -3.95 -28.06 4.77
C GLU A 129 -5.11 -27.51 5.61
N ASP A 130 -5.24 -26.18 5.67
CA ASP A 130 -6.33 -25.50 6.39
C ASP A 130 -7.67 -25.54 5.65
N PHE A 131 -7.70 -26.05 4.40
CA PHE A 131 -8.89 -26.03 3.55
C PHE A 131 -9.20 -27.41 2.98
N GLU A 132 -10.39 -27.94 3.28
CA GLU A 132 -10.87 -29.20 2.69
C GLU A 132 -11.68 -28.95 1.42
N LYS A 133 -12.45 -27.85 1.39
CA LYS A 133 -13.39 -27.52 0.32
C LYS A 133 -13.19 -26.09 -0.16
N PRO A 134 -13.50 -25.79 -1.43
CA PRO A 134 -13.47 -24.41 -1.94
C PRO A 134 -14.33 -23.41 -1.15
N ALA A 135 -15.39 -23.89 -0.50
CA ALA A 135 -16.24 -23.07 0.37
C ALA A 135 -15.50 -22.56 1.62
N ASP A 136 -14.47 -23.26 2.08
CA ASP A 136 -13.74 -22.90 3.30
C ASP A 136 -12.95 -21.60 3.10
N LEU A 137 -12.50 -21.32 1.86
CA LEU A 137 -11.89 -20.02 1.50
C LEU A 137 -12.86 -18.84 1.64
N MET A 138 -14.17 -19.06 1.55
CA MET A 138 -15.17 -17.99 1.69
C MET A 138 -15.46 -17.63 3.15
N LEU A 139 -15.04 -18.47 4.10
CA LEU A 139 -15.28 -18.28 5.53
C LEU A 139 -14.16 -17.51 6.24
N LEU A 140 -13.05 -17.25 5.54
CA LEU A 140 -11.97 -16.35 5.98
C LEU A 140 -12.32 -14.88 5.74
#